data_AF-A0A5Q8CCP6-F1
#
_entry.id   AF-A0A5Q8CCP6-F1
#
_cell.length_a   1.000
_cell.length_b   1.000
_cell.length_c   1.000
_cell.angle_alpha   90.00
_cell.angle_beta   90.00
_cell.angle_gamma   90.00
#
_symmetry.space_group_name_H-M   'P 1'
#
loop_
_entity.id
_entity.type
_entity.pdbx_description
1 polymer ?
#
loop_
_entity_poly.entity_id
_entity_poly.type
_entity_poly.pdbx_seq_one_letter_code
_entity_poly.pdbx_strand_id
1 'polypeptide(L)'
;MSIIDTRTPDPKRLISGATGDWEIIIGLEVHAQVTSEAKLFSGASTSFGAAPNANVSLVDAAMPGMLPVINEECVKQAIRTGLGLKAAINHKSVFDRKNYFYPDLPQGYQISQYKQPIVGEGKVIVSVGPDRQGEFEDIEVGIERLHLEQDAGKSMHDQHPTMSYVDLNRTGVALMEIVSKPDMRSADEAKAYVSKLRTIMRYLGTCDGNMDEGSLRADVNVSVRRPGGAFGTRCEIKNVNSIRFIGQAIESEARRQIAILEDGGAIEQETRLFDPNKGETRSMRSKEEAHDYRYFPDPDLLPLEFDQAYVDDLAQHLPELPDEKKARLIGSLGLSPYDASVLVSEKPVADYFEKVASGRDGKLAANWVINDLLGALNKAGKDIENAPVSPEQLGTVVDLIKEGTISGKIAKDLFEIVWNEGGDPRQLVESRGMKQVTDTGAIEKAVDEVIAANPDKAEQARAKPTMAGWFVGQVMKATGGKANPQAVNELVKAKLGIE
;
A
#
# COMPACT_ATOMS: atom_id res chain seq x y z
N MET A 1 -17.78 0.49 -25.42
CA MET A 1 -18.70 0.57 -24.27
C MET A 1 -19.04 2.03 -24.00
N SER A 2 -20.26 2.32 -23.55
CA SER A 2 -20.62 3.67 -23.10
C SER A 2 -20.02 3.92 -21.73
N ILE A 3 -19.16 4.92 -21.60
CA ILE A 3 -18.69 5.37 -20.29
C ILE A 3 -19.91 5.93 -19.55
N ILE A 4 -20.21 5.36 -18.37
CA ILE A 4 -21.27 5.84 -17.50
C ILE A 4 -20.61 6.68 -16.41
N ASP A 5 -21.04 7.92 -16.26
CA ASP A 5 -20.59 8.76 -15.16
C ASP A 5 -21.35 8.40 -13.89
N THR A 6 -20.64 7.80 -12.94
CA THR A 6 -21.19 7.28 -11.67
C THR A 6 -20.96 8.23 -10.50
N ARG A 7 -20.21 9.32 -10.70
CA ARG A 7 -19.72 10.19 -9.62
C ARG A 7 -20.35 11.58 -9.73
N THR A 8 -20.93 12.05 -8.62
CA THR A 8 -21.37 13.44 -8.50
C THR A 8 -20.14 14.34 -8.33
N PRO A 9 -20.02 15.46 -9.09
CA PRO A 9 -18.93 16.41 -8.91
C PRO A 9 -18.90 16.96 -7.48
N ASP A 10 -17.71 16.96 -6.87
CA ASP A 10 -17.47 17.49 -5.52
C ASP A 10 -16.48 18.66 -5.59
N PRO A 11 -16.88 19.87 -5.14
CA PRO A 11 -16.01 21.05 -5.05
C PRO A 11 -14.64 20.80 -4.41
N LYS A 12 -14.53 19.88 -3.44
CA LYS A 12 -13.25 19.58 -2.76
C LYS A 12 -12.18 18.98 -3.67
N ARG A 13 -12.59 18.42 -4.81
CA ARG A 13 -11.73 17.70 -5.77
C ARG A 13 -11.50 18.48 -7.06
N LEU A 14 -12.10 19.66 -7.18
CA LEU A 14 -11.97 20.47 -8.38
C LEU A 14 -10.63 21.19 -8.40
N ILE A 15 -10.10 21.36 -9.61
CA ILE A 15 -8.98 22.26 -9.86
C ILE A 15 -9.55 23.61 -10.29
N SER A 16 -9.22 24.68 -9.56
CA SER A 16 -9.57 26.03 -9.98
C SER A 16 -8.68 26.47 -11.16
N GLY A 17 -9.32 26.82 -12.27
CA GLY A 17 -8.69 27.47 -13.43
C GLY A 17 -8.98 28.98 -13.46
N ALA A 18 -8.45 29.68 -14.47
CA ALA A 18 -8.66 31.11 -14.67
C ALA A 18 -10.11 31.45 -15.05
N THR A 19 -10.83 30.51 -15.66
CA THR A 19 -12.18 30.71 -16.19
C THR A 19 -13.26 29.96 -15.40
N GLY A 20 -12.87 29.32 -14.29
CA GLY A 20 -13.75 28.57 -13.40
C GLY A 20 -13.16 27.23 -12.99
N ASP A 21 -13.93 26.46 -12.22
CA ASP A 21 -13.50 25.17 -11.72
C ASP A 21 -13.57 24.07 -12.80
N TRP A 22 -12.71 23.07 -12.63
CA TRP A 22 -12.56 21.92 -13.50
C TRP A 22 -12.58 20.62 -12.68
N GLU A 23 -13.26 19.62 -13.21
CA GLU A 23 -13.27 18.26 -12.67
C GLU A 23 -12.25 17.41 -13.43
N ILE A 24 -11.45 16.64 -12.70
CA ILE A 24 -10.51 15.67 -13.27
C ILE A 24 -11.20 14.32 -13.36
N ILE A 25 -11.00 13.60 -14.45
CA ILE A 25 -11.42 12.21 -14.64
C ILE A 25 -10.18 11.36 -14.84
N ILE A 26 -10.05 10.33 -14.01
CA ILE A 26 -8.87 9.47 -13.99
C ILE A 26 -9.29 8.02 -14.15
N GLY A 27 -8.61 7.33 -15.07
CA GLY A 27 -8.60 5.87 -15.16
C GLY A 27 -7.16 5.37 -15.09
N LEU A 28 -6.96 4.20 -14.53
CA LEU A 28 -5.64 3.57 -14.36
C LEU A 28 -5.62 2.18 -14.99
N GLU A 29 -4.52 1.89 -15.66
CA GLU A 29 -4.13 0.57 -16.17
C GLU A 29 -2.93 0.10 -15.37
N VAL A 30 -3.17 -0.79 -14.40
CA VAL A 30 -2.13 -1.26 -13.47
C VAL A 30 -1.61 -2.59 -13.97
N HIS A 31 -0.31 -2.65 -14.27
CA HIS A 31 0.38 -3.86 -14.66
C HIS A 31 1.08 -4.44 -13.44
N ALA A 32 0.67 -5.65 -13.05
CA ALA A 32 1.21 -6.36 -11.90
C ALA A 32 1.84 -7.68 -12.36
N GLN A 33 3.13 -7.86 -12.09
CA GLN A 33 3.85 -9.09 -12.37
C GLN A 33 3.35 -10.22 -11.47
N VAL A 34 2.95 -11.33 -12.09
CA VAL A 34 2.45 -12.50 -11.37
C VAL A 34 3.60 -13.21 -10.66
N THR A 35 3.42 -13.47 -9.37
CA THR A 35 4.33 -14.32 -8.59
C THR A 35 4.20 -15.76 -9.05
N SER A 36 5.24 -16.27 -9.74
CA SER A 36 5.30 -17.61 -10.31
C SER A 36 6.77 -18.02 -10.52
N GLU A 37 7.08 -19.31 -10.49
CA GLU A 37 8.46 -19.80 -10.68
C GLU A 37 8.89 -19.80 -12.17
N ALA A 38 7.94 -20.07 -13.07
CA ALA A 38 8.14 -20.11 -14.51
C ALA A 38 7.31 -19.03 -15.20
N LYS A 39 7.76 -18.62 -16.39
CA LYS A 39 7.09 -17.61 -17.23
C LYS A 39 5.69 -18.04 -17.70
N LEU A 40 4.96 -17.10 -18.32
CA LEU A 40 3.56 -17.31 -18.72
C LEU A 40 3.40 -18.43 -19.75
N PHE A 41 4.34 -18.51 -20.69
CA PHE A 41 4.28 -19.41 -21.85
C PHE A 41 5.51 -20.32 -22.02
N SER A 42 6.46 -20.27 -21.07
CA SER A 42 7.72 -21.01 -21.16
C SER A 42 8.21 -21.45 -19.77
N GLY A 43 9.12 -22.44 -19.75
CA GLY A 43 9.70 -22.97 -18.52
C GLY A 43 10.89 -22.17 -17.95
N ALA A 44 11.19 -20.98 -18.50
CA ALA A 44 12.29 -20.17 -17.98
C ALA A 44 11.93 -19.51 -16.64
N SER A 45 12.95 -19.25 -15.82
CA SER A 45 12.79 -18.62 -14.52
C SER A 45 12.30 -17.17 -14.62
N THR A 46 11.55 -16.74 -13.62
CA THR A 46 11.10 -15.36 -13.41
C THR A 46 12.02 -14.58 -12.44
N SER A 47 13.06 -15.22 -11.89
CA SER A 47 13.92 -14.63 -10.86
C SER A 47 14.59 -13.34 -11.34
N PHE A 48 14.50 -12.30 -10.52
CA PHE A 48 15.17 -11.03 -10.74
C PHE A 48 16.68 -11.11 -10.46
N GLY A 49 17.46 -10.20 -11.06
CA GLY A 49 18.89 -10.02 -10.75
C GLY A 49 19.87 -10.99 -11.42
N ALA A 50 19.40 -11.86 -12.31
CA ALA A 50 20.26 -12.73 -13.11
C ALA A 50 21.11 -11.94 -14.13
N ALA A 51 22.17 -12.56 -14.65
CA ALA A 51 22.96 -11.97 -15.72
C ALA A 51 22.10 -11.74 -16.99
N PRO A 52 22.43 -10.77 -17.86
CA PRO A 52 21.65 -10.48 -19.06
C PRO A 52 21.43 -11.74 -19.92
N ASN A 53 20.17 -11.95 -20.34
CA ASN A 53 19.73 -13.11 -21.14
C ASN A 53 19.98 -14.50 -20.50
N ALA A 54 20.17 -14.60 -19.18
CA ALA A 54 20.35 -15.88 -18.48
C ALA A 54 19.02 -16.65 -18.24
N ASN A 55 17.91 -15.94 -18.13
CA ASN A 55 16.57 -16.48 -17.88
C ASN A 55 15.74 -16.45 -19.18
N VAL A 56 16.26 -17.06 -20.25
CA VAL A 56 15.65 -16.99 -21.59
C VAL A 56 15.58 -18.39 -22.20
N SER A 57 14.37 -18.85 -22.49
CA SER A 57 14.13 -20.08 -23.26
C SER A 57 14.09 -19.82 -24.76
N LEU A 58 14.04 -20.89 -25.57
CA LEU A 58 13.85 -20.77 -27.02
C LEU A 58 12.50 -20.14 -27.39
N VAL A 59 11.46 -20.35 -26.57
CA VAL A 59 10.13 -19.72 -26.72
C VAL A 59 10.24 -18.22 -26.48
N ASP A 60 10.92 -17.82 -25.40
CA ASP A 60 11.10 -16.41 -25.03
C ASP A 60 11.91 -15.65 -26.10
N ALA A 61 12.93 -16.29 -26.66
CA ALA A 61 13.74 -15.76 -27.75
C ALA A 61 13.05 -15.79 -29.13
N ALA A 62 11.80 -16.26 -29.20
CA ALA A 62 11.03 -16.42 -30.43
C ALA A 62 11.74 -17.21 -31.53
N MET A 63 12.43 -18.30 -31.16
CA MET A 63 13.09 -19.16 -32.14
C MET A 63 12.07 -19.80 -33.09
N PRO A 64 12.38 -19.95 -34.39
CA PRO A 64 11.45 -20.54 -35.35
C PRO A 64 10.99 -21.94 -34.93
N GLY A 65 9.66 -22.17 -34.96
CA GLY A 65 9.04 -23.45 -34.64
C GLY A 65 8.68 -23.66 -33.16
N MET A 66 8.95 -22.68 -32.29
CA MET A 66 8.53 -22.72 -30.89
C MET A 66 7.05 -22.36 -30.73
N LEU A 67 6.37 -23.00 -29.77
CA LEU A 67 4.96 -22.76 -29.45
C LEU A 67 4.80 -22.40 -27.96
N PRO A 68 3.86 -21.50 -27.62
CA PRO A 68 3.59 -21.13 -26.23
C PRO A 68 2.84 -22.25 -25.49
N VAL A 69 3.15 -22.44 -24.20
CA VAL A 69 2.40 -23.36 -23.31
C VAL A 69 2.01 -22.62 -22.05
N ILE A 70 0.71 -22.43 -21.83
CA ILE A 70 0.18 -21.64 -20.71
C ILE A 70 0.59 -22.20 -19.34
N ASN A 71 0.99 -21.31 -18.43
CA ASN A 71 1.29 -21.61 -17.05
C ASN A 71 0.03 -21.60 -16.17
N GLU A 72 -0.33 -22.76 -15.61
CA GLU A 72 -1.51 -22.94 -14.77
C GLU A 72 -1.49 -22.07 -13.49
N GLU A 73 -0.31 -21.88 -12.87
CA GLU A 73 -0.22 -21.06 -11.67
C GLU A 73 -0.50 -19.59 -12.00
N CYS A 74 -0.06 -19.10 -13.15
CA CYS A 74 -0.38 -17.73 -13.58
C CYS A 74 -1.90 -17.52 -13.75
N VAL A 75 -2.60 -18.52 -14.27
CA VAL A 75 -4.07 -18.54 -14.38
C VAL A 75 -4.72 -18.53 -12.99
N LYS A 76 -4.25 -19.36 -12.06
CA LYS A 76 -4.75 -19.38 -10.67
C LYS A 76 -4.58 -18.04 -9.98
N GLN A 77 -3.41 -17.41 -10.11
CA GLN A 77 -3.12 -16.12 -9.49
C GLN A 77 -3.99 -14.99 -10.05
N ALA A 78 -4.27 -14.99 -11.36
CA ALA A 78 -5.22 -14.06 -11.98
C ALA A 78 -6.65 -14.24 -11.43
N ILE A 79 -7.13 -15.48 -11.29
CA ILE A 79 -8.45 -15.75 -10.70
C ILE A 79 -8.50 -15.33 -9.22
N ARG A 80 -7.49 -15.68 -8.42
CA ARG A 80 -7.39 -15.25 -7.00
C ARG A 80 -7.42 -13.73 -6.87
N THR A 81 -6.73 -13.03 -7.76
CA THR A 81 -6.74 -11.57 -7.80
C THR A 81 -8.12 -11.05 -8.20
N GLY A 82 -8.77 -11.62 -9.23
CA GLY A 82 -10.15 -11.27 -9.59
C GLY A 82 -11.13 -11.42 -8.43
N LEU A 83 -11.05 -12.53 -7.69
CA LEU A 83 -11.87 -12.75 -6.49
C LEU A 83 -11.58 -11.70 -5.40
N GLY A 84 -10.32 -11.34 -5.19
CA GLY A 84 -9.92 -10.29 -4.25
C GLY A 84 -10.39 -8.89 -4.64
N LEU A 85 -10.53 -8.64 -5.94
CA LEU A 85 -11.11 -7.41 -6.51
C LEU A 85 -12.64 -7.45 -6.59
N LYS A 86 -13.27 -8.47 -5.99
CA LYS A 86 -14.73 -8.71 -6.03
C LYS A 86 -15.26 -8.67 -7.47
N ALA A 87 -14.49 -9.22 -8.40
CA ALA A 87 -14.79 -9.21 -9.82
C ALA A 87 -15.39 -10.53 -10.29
N ALA A 88 -16.18 -10.46 -11.37
CA ALA A 88 -16.72 -11.64 -12.03
C ALA A 88 -15.61 -12.43 -12.74
N ILE A 89 -15.50 -13.73 -12.45
CA ILE A 89 -14.55 -14.61 -13.14
C ILE A 89 -15.23 -15.18 -14.39
N ASN A 90 -14.62 -15.02 -15.56
CA ASN A 90 -15.18 -15.51 -16.81
C ASN A 90 -14.78 -16.97 -17.05
N HIS A 91 -15.74 -17.90 -17.05
CA HIS A 91 -15.48 -19.34 -17.24
C HIS A 91 -14.86 -19.74 -18.58
N LYS A 92 -14.81 -18.79 -19.51
CA LYS A 92 -14.14 -18.92 -20.80
C LYS A 92 -13.28 -17.70 -21.04
N SER A 93 -12.03 -17.93 -21.41
CA SER A 93 -11.09 -16.86 -21.73
C SER A 93 -10.23 -17.22 -22.94
N VAL A 94 -9.90 -16.25 -23.77
CA VAL A 94 -9.16 -16.45 -25.03
C VAL A 94 -7.97 -15.51 -25.05
N PHE A 95 -6.79 -16.08 -25.34
CA PHE A 95 -5.61 -15.28 -25.64
C PHE A 95 -5.65 -14.78 -27.08
N ASP A 96 -5.19 -13.56 -27.28
CA ASP A 96 -5.12 -12.85 -28.54
C ASP A 96 -3.68 -12.36 -28.77
N ARG A 97 -3.30 -12.20 -30.04
CA ARG A 97 -2.04 -11.55 -30.43
C ARG A 97 -2.24 -10.05 -30.62
N LYS A 98 -1.53 -9.25 -29.83
CA LYS A 98 -1.37 -7.80 -30.01
C LYS A 98 -0.11 -7.54 -30.82
N ASN A 99 -0.26 -7.24 -32.11
CA ASN A 99 0.86 -7.19 -33.05
C ASN A 99 1.53 -5.81 -33.05
N TYR A 100 2.81 -5.74 -32.68
CA TYR A 100 3.65 -4.56 -32.84
C TYR A 100 5.14 -4.96 -32.82
N PHE A 101 5.96 -4.19 -33.53
CA PHE A 101 7.39 -4.46 -33.64
C PHE A 101 8.16 -3.57 -32.67
N TYR A 102 8.91 -4.20 -31.77
CA TYR A 102 9.86 -3.51 -30.90
C TYR A 102 11.01 -4.47 -30.52
N PRO A 103 12.27 -4.00 -30.36
CA PRO A 103 13.42 -4.89 -30.15
C PRO A 103 13.34 -5.80 -28.91
N ASP A 104 12.62 -5.38 -27.86
CA ASP A 104 12.44 -6.18 -26.64
C ASP A 104 11.24 -7.14 -26.68
N LEU A 105 10.53 -7.18 -27.80
CA LEU A 105 9.42 -8.10 -28.08
C LEU A 105 9.79 -9.00 -29.28
N PRO A 106 10.50 -10.11 -29.05
CA PRO A 106 11.12 -10.90 -30.12
C PRO A 106 10.10 -11.58 -31.04
N GLN A 107 8.89 -11.90 -30.56
CA GLN A 107 7.84 -12.52 -31.37
C GLN A 107 7.23 -11.57 -32.41
N GLY A 108 7.42 -10.24 -32.27
CA GLY A 108 6.72 -9.23 -33.07
C GLY A 108 5.21 -9.11 -32.75
N TYR A 109 4.76 -9.80 -31.71
CA TYR A 109 3.43 -9.69 -31.12
C TYR A 109 3.49 -10.04 -29.63
N GLN A 110 2.66 -9.38 -28.83
CA GLN A 110 2.45 -9.69 -27.42
C GLN A 110 1.24 -10.62 -27.32
N ILE A 111 1.39 -11.79 -26.71
CA ILE A 111 0.25 -12.61 -26.33
C ILE A 111 -0.41 -11.95 -25.10
N SER A 112 -1.67 -11.56 -25.26
CA SER A 112 -2.50 -10.86 -24.27
C SER A 112 -3.93 -11.40 -24.36
N GLN A 113 -4.92 -10.75 -23.77
CA GLN A 113 -6.33 -11.09 -23.96
C GLN A 113 -7.07 -9.83 -24.33
N TYR A 114 -7.96 -9.87 -25.33
CA TYR A 114 -8.66 -8.66 -25.79
C TYR A 114 -10.16 -8.72 -25.50
N LYS A 115 -10.90 -9.64 -26.13
CA LYS A 115 -12.38 -9.64 -26.03
C LYS A 115 -12.91 -10.49 -24.88
N GLN A 116 -12.14 -11.50 -24.46
CA GLN A 116 -12.56 -12.50 -23.46
C GLN A 116 -11.50 -12.58 -22.35
N PRO A 117 -11.35 -11.52 -21.53
CA PRO A 117 -10.40 -11.52 -20.42
C PRO A 117 -10.79 -12.57 -19.37
N ILE A 118 -9.81 -13.04 -18.60
CA ILE A 118 -10.05 -14.03 -17.55
C ILE A 118 -10.93 -13.51 -16.41
N VAL A 119 -10.84 -12.20 -16.12
CA VAL A 119 -11.63 -11.53 -15.09
C VAL A 119 -12.35 -10.33 -15.70
N GLY A 120 -13.65 -10.24 -15.47
CA GLY A 120 -14.54 -9.17 -15.91
C GLY A 120 -14.69 -8.05 -14.87
N GLU A 121 -15.89 -7.46 -14.82
CA GLU A 121 -16.17 -6.31 -13.97
C GLU A 121 -16.13 -6.65 -12.48
N GLY A 122 -15.61 -5.72 -11.68
CA GLY A 122 -15.52 -5.82 -10.23
C GLY A 122 -15.51 -4.45 -9.57
N LYS A 123 -15.13 -4.39 -8.29
CA LYS A 123 -15.11 -3.13 -7.54
C LYS A 123 -14.22 -3.20 -6.30
N VAL A 124 -13.60 -2.07 -5.99
CA VAL A 124 -12.73 -1.92 -4.83
C VAL A 124 -13.17 -0.69 -4.04
N ILE A 125 -13.28 -0.86 -2.72
CA ILE A 125 -13.46 0.27 -1.79
C ILE A 125 -12.08 0.84 -1.44
N VAL A 126 -11.93 2.15 -1.61
CA VAL A 126 -10.68 2.88 -1.40
C VAL A 126 -10.91 3.92 -0.31
N SER A 127 -10.19 3.80 0.80
CA SER A 127 -10.18 4.83 1.85
C SER A 127 -9.17 5.93 1.49
N VAL A 128 -9.65 7.15 1.29
CA VAL A 128 -8.85 8.35 0.99
C VAL A 128 -8.68 9.15 2.28
N GLY A 129 -7.44 9.50 2.64
CA GLY A 129 -7.14 10.27 3.85
C GLY A 129 -6.04 9.63 4.72
N PRO A 130 -5.97 9.98 6.02
CA PRO A 130 -6.94 10.78 6.75
C PRO A 130 -6.86 12.28 6.40
N ASP A 131 -7.97 12.99 6.54
CA ASP A 131 -8.01 14.46 6.45
C ASP A 131 -7.41 15.13 7.70
N ARG A 132 -7.50 16.47 7.80
CA ARG A 132 -6.96 17.23 8.95
C ARG A 132 -7.67 16.90 10.26
N GLN A 133 -8.86 16.33 10.21
CA GLN A 133 -9.67 15.91 11.35
C GLN A 133 -9.41 14.45 11.73
N GLY A 134 -8.63 13.71 10.93
CA GLY A 134 -8.34 12.30 11.14
C GLY A 134 -9.32 11.35 10.45
N GLU A 135 -10.23 11.88 9.62
CA GLU A 135 -11.30 11.10 8.99
C GLU A 135 -10.89 10.59 7.61
N PHE A 136 -11.37 9.38 7.28
CA PHE A 136 -11.20 8.79 5.96
C PHE A 136 -12.49 8.91 5.17
N GLU A 137 -12.37 9.16 3.87
CA GLU A 137 -13.48 9.09 2.93
C GLU A 137 -13.36 7.81 2.10
N ASP A 138 -14.34 6.93 2.21
CA ASP A 138 -14.41 5.74 1.38
C ASP A 138 -15.07 6.06 0.03
N ILE A 139 -14.41 5.67 -1.05
CA ILE A 139 -14.96 5.72 -2.40
C ILE A 139 -14.98 4.33 -3.00
N GLU A 140 -15.95 4.06 -3.87
CA GLU A 140 -15.98 2.85 -4.69
C GLU A 140 -15.35 3.16 -6.06
N VAL A 141 -14.40 2.32 -6.48
CA VAL A 141 -13.78 2.38 -7.82
C VAL A 141 -14.10 1.08 -8.53
N GLY A 142 -14.73 1.17 -9.70
CA GLY A 142 -15.02 0.03 -10.55
C GLY A 142 -13.76 -0.55 -11.19
N ILE A 143 -13.72 -1.88 -11.28
CA ILE A 143 -12.78 -2.62 -12.11
C ILE A 143 -13.52 -2.96 -13.40
N GLU A 144 -12.92 -2.64 -14.55
CA GLU A 144 -13.45 -3.00 -15.86
C GLU A 144 -13.10 -4.46 -16.19
N ARG A 145 -11.84 -4.84 -15.96
CA ARG A 145 -11.29 -6.14 -16.29
C ARG A 145 -9.93 -6.36 -15.63
N LEU A 146 -9.56 -7.63 -15.52
CA LEU A 146 -8.18 -8.06 -15.33
C LEU A 146 -7.87 -9.14 -16.38
N HIS A 147 -6.76 -9.00 -17.07
CA HIS A 147 -6.31 -9.98 -18.05
C HIS A 147 -4.84 -10.33 -17.91
N LEU A 148 -4.49 -11.51 -18.43
CA LEU A 148 -3.11 -11.98 -18.48
C LEU A 148 -2.44 -11.57 -19.79
N GLU A 149 -1.19 -11.16 -19.70
CA GLU A 149 -0.33 -10.92 -20.86
C GLU A 149 1.14 -11.20 -20.58
N GLN A 150 1.92 -11.33 -21.64
CA GLN A 150 3.38 -11.48 -21.53
C GLN A 150 4.05 -10.11 -21.40
N ASP A 151 5.00 -9.95 -20.48
CA ASP A 151 5.85 -8.77 -20.44
C ASP A 151 6.87 -8.79 -21.59
N ALA A 152 7.30 -7.59 -21.97
CA ALA A 152 8.42 -7.39 -22.89
C ALA A 152 9.75 -7.43 -22.14
N GLY A 153 10.84 -7.57 -22.90
CA GLY A 153 12.19 -7.46 -22.39
C GLY A 153 12.53 -6.04 -21.94
N LYS A 154 13.82 -5.77 -21.72
CA LYS A 154 14.33 -4.45 -21.36
C LYS A 154 15.29 -3.95 -22.43
N SER A 155 14.99 -2.77 -22.97
CA SER A 155 15.90 -2.01 -23.82
C SER A 155 16.72 -1.03 -22.98
N MET A 156 18.05 -1.06 -23.10
CA MET A 156 18.99 -0.17 -22.39
C MET A 156 19.73 0.70 -23.41
N HIS A 157 19.54 2.01 -23.29
CA HIS A 157 20.04 3.00 -24.25
C HIS A 157 21.28 3.78 -23.76
N ASP A 158 21.58 3.69 -22.47
CA ASP A 158 22.66 4.42 -21.79
C ASP A 158 24.01 3.68 -21.80
N GLN A 159 24.00 2.39 -22.13
CA GLN A 159 25.19 1.53 -22.15
C GLN A 159 26.04 1.69 -23.43
N HIS A 160 25.51 2.33 -24.48
CA HIS A 160 26.26 2.63 -25.70
C HIS A 160 25.81 3.97 -26.29
N PRO A 161 26.71 4.80 -26.84
CA PRO A 161 26.36 6.12 -27.37
C PRO A 161 25.41 6.09 -28.59
N THR A 162 25.37 4.99 -29.34
CA THR A 162 24.61 4.89 -30.61
C THR A 162 23.81 3.60 -30.78
N MET A 163 23.85 2.69 -29.82
CA MET A 163 23.18 1.39 -29.90
C MET A 163 22.37 1.14 -28.65
N SER A 164 21.42 0.23 -28.73
CA SER A 164 20.63 -0.22 -27.59
C SER A 164 20.96 -1.67 -27.29
N TYR A 165 21.15 -2.00 -26.03
CA TYR A 165 21.24 -3.40 -25.60
C TYR A 165 19.86 -3.92 -25.25
N VAL A 166 19.58 -5.16 -25.63
CA VAL A 166 18.33 -5.84 -25.32
C VAL A 166 18.62 -6.97 -24.35
N ASP A 167 17.92 -6.94 -23.22
CA ASP A 167 17.89 -8.05 -22.25
C ASP A 167 16.50 -8.68 -22.24
N LEU A 168 16.44 -9.96 -22.62
CA LEU A 168 15.21 -10.74 -22.75
C LEU A 168 14.87 -11.53 -21.47
N ASN A 169 15.61 -11.37 -20.37
CA ASN A 169 15.31 -12.02 -19.09
C ASN A 169 13.84 -11.85 -18.67
N ARG A 170 13.29 -10.65 -18.88
CA ARG A 170 11.91 -10.31 -18.51
C ARG A 170 10.87 -10.71 -19.57
N THR A 171 11.27 -10.91 -20.82
CA THR A 171 10.35 -11.30 -21.90
C THR A 171 9.61 -12.58 -21.53
N GLY A 172 8.29 -12.59 -21.64
CA GLY A 172 7.46 -13.78 -21.35
C GLY A 172 7.02 -13.92 -19.89
N VAL A 173 7.52 -13.08 -18.98
CA VAL A 173 7.02 -13.02 -17.60
C VAL A 173 5.54 -12.66 -17.61
N ALA A 174 4.73 -13.31 -16.76
CA ALA A 174 3.30 -13.08 -16.69
C ALA A 174 2.97 -11.73 -16.03
N LEU A 175 2.11 -10.94 -16.68
CA LEU A 175 1.50 -9.73 -16.13
C LEU A 175 0.00 -9.91 -16.01
N MET A 176 -0.57 -9.37 -14.93
CA MET A 176 -1.97 -9.01 -14.82
C MET A 176 -2.11 -7.54 -15.17
N GLU A 177 -2.82 -7.21 -16.24
CA GLU A 177 -3.25 -5.83 -16.53
C GLU A 177 -4.66 -5.62 -15.97
N ILE A 178 -4.73 -4.82 -14.89
CA ILE A 178 -5.93 -4.47 -14.15
C ILE A 178 -6.38 -3.07 -14.61
N VAL A 179 -7.51 -3.01 -15.29
CA VAL A 179 -8.07 -1.77 -15.84
C VAL A 179 -9.20 -1.30 -14.94
N SER A 180 -9.08 -0.08 -14.42
CA SER A 180 -10.16 0.57 -13.67
C SER A 180 -11.15 1.27 -14.61
N LYS A 181 -12.38 1.41 -14.13
CA LYS A 181 -13.34 2.39 -14.69
C LYS A 181 -12.86 3.81 -14.36
N PRO A 182 -13.22 4.82 -15.17
CA PRO A 182 -12.78 6.21 -14.98
C PRO A 182 -13.54 6.90 -13.83
N ASP A 183 -13.53 6.31 -12.63
CA ASP A 183 -14.32 6.74 -11.46
C ASP A 183 -13.54 7.67 -10.52
N MET A 184 -12.20 7.72 -10.64
CA MET A 184 -11.35 8.56 -9.80
C MET A 184 -11.43 10.03 -10.24
N ARG A 185 -11.38 10.94 -9.27
CA ARG A 185 -11.59 12.39 -9.43
C ARG A 185 -10.47 13.25 -8.84
N SER A 186 -9.45 12.66 -8.21
CA SER A 186 -8.26 13.39 -7.74
C SER A 186 -7.01 12.52 -7.73
N ALA A 187 -5.85 13.17 -7.65
CA ALA A 187 -4.57 12.48 -7.48
C ALA A 187 -4.50 11.66 -6.18
N ASP A 188 -5.17 12.10 -5.11
CA ASP A 188 -5.22 11.37 -3.84
C ASP A 188 -6.02 10.07 -3.95
N GLU A 189 -7.12 10.08 -4.69
CA GLU A 189 -7.89 8.87 -4.99
C GLU A 189 -7.08 7.86 -5.81
N ALA A 190 -6.36 8.33 -6.82
CA ALA A 190 -5.49 7.48 -7.64
C ALA A 190 -4.36 6.84 -6.83
N LYS A 191 -3.72 7.62 -5.94
CA LYS A 191 -2.67 7.11 -5.04
C LYS A 191 -3.23 6.06 -4.07
N ALA A 192 -4.40 6.34 -3.48
CA ALA A 192 -5.06 5.42 -2.56
C ALA A 192 -5.50 4.13 -3.28
N TYR A 193 -6.02 4.22 -4.51
CA TYR A 193 -6.40 3.07 -5.32
C TYR A 193 -5.23 2.15 -5.63
N VAL A 194 -4.09 2.68 -6.11
CA VAL A 194 -2.90 1.86 -6.41
C VAL A 194 -2.35 1.23 -5.13
N SER A 195 -2.34 1.98 -4.03
CA SER A 195 -1.94 1.45 -2.72
C SER A 195 -2.84 0.30 -2.28
N LYS A 196 -4.16 0.45 -2.47
CA LYS A 196 -5.15 -0.57 -2.13
C LYS A 196 -5.00 -1.84 -2.96
N LEU A 197 -4.85 -1.71 -4.29
CA LEU A 197 -4.57 -2.85 -5.17
C LEU A 197 -3.30 -3.59 -4.76
N ARG A 198 -2.22 -2.83 -4.49
CA ARG A 198 -0.95 -3.37 -4.02
C ARG A 198 -1.13 -4.18 -2.75
N THR A 199 -1.85 -3.65 -1.75
CA THR A 199 -2.11 -4.37 -0.50
C THR A 199 -2.93 -5.64 -0.75
N ILE A 200 -3.98 -5.60 -1.58
CA ILE A 200 -4.78 -6.78 -1.91
C ILE A 200 -3.90 -7.88 -2.53
N MET A 201 -3.10 -7.55 -3.55
CA MET A 201 -2.25 -8.53 -4.23
C MET A 201 -1.15 -9.10 -3.32
N ARG A 202 -0.55 -8.27 -2.45
CA ARG A 202 0.43 -8.74 -1.44
C ARG A 202 -0.21 -9.66 -0.41
N TYR A 203 -1.45 -9.40 0.01
CA TYR A 203 -2.18 -10.30 0.89
C TYR A 203 -2.45 -11.65 0.23
N LEU A 204 -2.89 -11.63 -1.03
CA LEU A 204 -3.15 -12.82 -1.82
C LEU A 204 -1.88 -13.60 -2.20
N GLY A 205 -0.71 -12.94 -2.19
CA GLY A 205 0.54 -13.52 -2.68
C GLY A 205 0.60 -13.63 -4.20
N THR A 206 -0.17 -12.82 -4.93
CA THR A 206 -0.28 -12.88 -6.40
C THR A 206 0.72 -11.97 -7.11
N CYS A 207 1.23 -10.96 -6.41
CA CYS A 207 2.27 -10.02 -6.85
C CYS A 207 2.97 -9.44 -5.60
N ASP A 208 4.29 -9.25 -5.65
CA ASP A 208 5.04 -8.62 -4.54
C ASP A 208 4.78 -7.11 -4.42
N GLY A 209 4.28 -6.45 -5.48
CA GLY A 209 3.93 -5.04 -5.48
C GLY A 209 5.10 -4.07 -5.42
N ASN A 210 6.32 -4.50 -5.75
CA ASN A 210 7.53 -3.67 -5.78
C ASN A 210 7.59 -2.78 -7.04
N MET A 211 7.31 -1.49 -6.87
CA MET A 211 7.36 -0.54 -7.99
C MET A 211 8.79 -0.19 -8.42
N ASP A 212 9.77 -0.27 -7.51
CA ASP A 212 11.17 0.07 -7.81
C ASP A 212 11.82 -1.01 -8.69
N GLU A 213 11.49 -2.28 -8.45
CA GLU A 213 11.89 -3.41 -9.31
C GLU A 213 11.03 -3.54 -10.58
N GLY A 214 9.93 -2.77 -10.66
CA GLY A 214 9.04 -2.73 -11.81
C GLY A 214 8.01 -3.87 -11.87
N SER A 215 7.85 -4.63 -10.78
CA SER A 215 6.80 -5.66 -10.68
C SER A 215 5.40 -5.06 -10.59
N LEU A 216 5.29 -3.79 -10.18
CA LEU A 216 4.04 -3.02 -10.22
C LEU A 216 4.23 -1.70 -10.95
N ARG A 217 3.47 -1.48 -12.03
CA ARG A 217 3.51 -0.29 -12.87
C ARG A 217 2.10 0.23 -13.10
N ALA A 218 1.98 1.52 -13.40
CA ALA A 218 0.70 2.09 -13.80
C ALA A 218 0.87 3.00 -15.03
N ASP A 219 -0.05 2.83 -15.97
CA ASP A 219 -0.34 3.81 -17.00
C ASP A 219 -1.57 4.63 -16.55
N VAL A 220 -1.46 5.95 -16.62
CA VAL A 220 -2.41 6.89 -16.05
C VAL A 220 -3.17 7.59 -17.17
N ASN A 221 -4.49 7.40 -17.23
CA ASN A 221 -5.36 8.09 -18.17
C ASN A 221 -5.98 9.31 -17.49
N VAL A 222 -5.72 10.51 -17.99
CA VAL A 222 -6.22 11.78 -17.43
C VAL A 222 -7.03 12.54 -18.47
N SER A 223 -8.20 13.01 -18.07
CA SER A 223 -9.00 13.98 -18.79
C SER A 223 -9.56 15.02 -17.82
N VAL A 224 -9.89 16.22 -18.31
CA VAL A 224 -10.58 17.26 -17.53
C VAL A 224 -11.88 17.68 -18.22
N ARG A 225 -12.85 18.12 -17.42
CA ARG A 225 -14.10 18.68 -17.91
C ARG A 225 -14.62 19.79 -17.00
N ARG A 226 -15.62 20.53 -17.48
CA ARG A 226 -16.45 21.35 -16.59
C ARG A 226 -17.29 20.46 -15.69
N PRO A 227 -17.45 20.77 -14.39
CA PRO A 227 -18.25 19.97 -13.47
C PRO A 227 -19.65 19.64 -14.04
N GLY A 228 -19.98 18.36 -14.12
CA GLY A 228 -21.26 17.87 -14.68
C GLY A 228 -21.39 17.94 -16.21
N GLY A 229 -20.32 18.33 -16.91
CA GLY A 229 -20.25 18.32 -18.38
C GLY A 229 -19.94 16.95 -18.98
N ALA A 230 -19.81 16.90 -20.30
CA ALA A 230 -19.34 15.70 -21.01
C ALA A 230 -17.87 15.40 -20.70
N PHE A 231 -17.46 14.13 -20.79
CA PHE A 231 -16.05 13.74 -20.68
C PHE A 231 -15.20 14.41 -21.76
N GLY A 232 -14.02 14.88 -21.38
CA GLY A 232 -13.04 15.46 -22.30
C GLY A 232 -12.22 14.40 -23.05
N THR A 233 -11.28 14.87 -23.87
CA THR A 233 -10.28 14.00 -24.49
C THR A 233 -9.30 13.51 -23.41
N ARG A 234 -8.92 12.24 -23.46
CA ARG A 234 -7.93 11.65 -22.54
C ARG A 234 -6.50 11.77 -23.09
N CYS A 235 -5.54 11.98 -22.19
CA CYS A 235 -4.13 11.70 -22.43
C CYS A 235 -3.68 10.55 -21.53
N GLU A 236 -2.84 9.67 -22.07
CA GLU A 236 -2.31 8.50 -21.37
C GLU A 236 -0.85 8.78 -21.00
N ILE A 237 -0.52 8.81 -19.71
CA ILE A 237 0.85 8.92 -19.22
C ILE A 237 1.36 7.50 -18.93
N LYS A 238 2.39 7.07 -19.66
CA LYS A 238 2.93 5.71 -19.53
C LYS A 238 4.05 5.57 -18.50
N ASN A 239 4.19 4.34 -18.00
CA ASN A 239 5.34 3.84 -17.25
C ASN A 239 5.63 4.66 -15.98
N VAL A 240 4.60 4.88 -15.17
CA VAL A 240 4.74 5.58 -13.90
C VAL A 240 5.04 4.60 -12.78
N ASN A 241 6.29 4.60 -12.32
CA ASN A 241 6.85 3.56 -11.42
C ASN A 241 6.86 3.97 -9.94
N SER A 242 6.03 4.93 -9.53
CA SER A 242 5.90 5.29 -8.11
C SER A 242 4.54 5.92 -7.85
N ILE A 243 3.90 5.56 -6.73
CA ILE A 243 2.65 6.19 -6.26
C ILE A 243 2.80 7.72 -6.18
N ARG A 244 3.96 8.22 -5.73
CA ARG A 244 4.21 9.67 -5.69
C ARG A 244 4.22 10.28 -7.09
N PHE A 245 4.87 9.62 -8.06
CA PHE A 245 4.92 10.08 -9.44
C PHE A 245 3.56 9.99 -10.13
N ILE A 246 2.71 9.03 -9.78
CA ILE A 246 1.32 8.96 -10.26
C ILE A 246 0.58 10.24 -9.89
N GLY A 247 0.63 10.62 -8.60
CA GLY A 247 -0.01 11.85 -8.15
C GLY A 247 0.52 13.11 -8.85
N GLN A 248 1.85 13.22 -9.00
CA GLN A 248 2.46 14.37 -9.68
C GLN A 248 2.13 14.42 -11.18
N ALA A 249 2.11 13.28 -11.86
CA ALA A 249 1.77 13.18 -13.28
C ALA A 249 0.32 13.60 -13.54
N ILE A 250 -0.62 13.17 -12.69
CA ILE A 250 -2.03 13.55 -12.76
C ILE A 250 -2.19 15.06 -12.61
N GLU A 251 -1.59 15.62 -11.56
CA GLU A 251 -1.66 17.05 -11.26
C GLU A 251 -1.04 17.92 -12.34
N SER A 252 0.08 17.48 -12.92
CA SER A 252 0.78 18.17 -14.01
C SER A 252 -0.04 18.13 -15.31
N GLU A 253 -0.54 16.94 -15.67
CA GLU A 253 -1.32 16.77 -16.89
C GLU A 253 -2.68 17.48 -16.83
N ALA A 254 -3.38 17.41 -15.69
CA ALA A 254 -4.65 18.09 -15.53
C ALA A 254 -4.49 19.61 -15.66
N ARG A 255 -3.48 20.21 -15.02
CA ARG A 255 -3.19 21.65 -15.17
C ARG A 255 -2.82 22.03 -16.61
N ARG A 256 -2.05 21.18 -17.30
CA ARG A 256 -1.71 21.39 -18.72
C ARG A 256 -2.98 21.39 -19.59
N GLN A 257 -3.86 20.42 -19.41
CA GLN A 257 -5.09 20.33 -20.18
C GLN A 257 -6.00 21.53 -19.92
N ILE A 258 -6.15 21.93 -18.65
CA ILE A 258 -6.91 23.13 -18.27
C ILE A 258 -6.36 24.37 -18.97
N ALA A 259 -5.05 24.62 -18.89
CA ALA A 259 -4.43 25.78 -19.53
C ALA A 259 -4.73 25.85 -21.04
N ILE A 260 -4.58 24.73 -21.76
CA ILE A 260 -4.86 24.67 -23.20
C ILE A 260 -6.33 24.97 -23.50
N LEU A 261 -7.26 24.41 -22.72
CA LEU A 261 -8.69 24.61 -22.93
C LEU A 261 -9.13 26.04 -22.58
N GLU A 262 -8.54 26.65 -21.56
CA GLU A 262 -8.83 28.04 -21.18
C GLU A 262 -8.24 29.05 -22.17
N ASP A 263 -7.13 28.72 -22.83
CA ASP A 263 -6.56 29.49 -23.94
C ASP A 263 -7.35 29.32 -25.27
N GLY A 264 -8.45 28.56 -25.26
CA GLY A 264 -9.31 28.31 -26.43
C GLY A 264 -8.78 27.22 -27.37
N GLY A 265 -7.79 26.45 -26.95
CA GLY A 265 -7.27 25.28 -27.66
C GLY A 265 -8.14 24.03 -27.44
N ALA A 266 -7.64 22.89 -27.95
CA ALA A 266 -8.27 21.59 -27.79
C ALA A 266 -7.24 20.55 -27.36
N ILE A 267 -7.69 19.54 -26.61
CA ILE A 267 -6.85 18.41 -26.20
C ILE A 267 -6.88 17.35 -27.27
N GLU A 268 -5.70 17.01 -27.77
CA GLU A 268 -5.47 15.85 -28.63
C GLU A 268 -5.21 14.60 -27.79
N GLN A 269 -5.63 13.44 -28.29
CA GLN A 269 -5.36 12.19 -27.61
C GLN A 269 -3.89 11.80 -27.81
N GLU A 270 -3.09 11.88 -26.75
CA GLU A 270 -1.66 11.64 -26.79
C GLU A 270 -1.24 10.56 -25.80
N THR A 271 -0.14 9.87 -26.14
CA THR A 271 0.63 9.06 -25.21
C THR A 271 1.85 9.88 -24.76
N ARG A 272 1.96 10.10 -23.46
CA ARG A 272 2.92 11.00 -22.81
C ARG A 272 3.80 10.23 -21.82
N LEU A 273 4.95 10.81 -21.47
CA LEU A 273 5.79 10.38 -20.35
C LEU A 273 5.82 11.46 -19.28
N PHE A 274 6.05 11.06 -18.03
CA PHE A 274 6.31 11.99 -16.94
C PHE A 274 7.82 12.15 -16.71
N ASP A 275 8.31 13.39 -16.67
CA ASP A 275 9.68 13.73 -16.27
C ASP A 275 9.68 14.13 -14.77
N PRO A 276 10.18 13.28 -13.86
CA PRO A 276 10.15 13.56 -12.43
C PRO A 276 11.11 14.68 -12.01
N ASN A 277 12.11 15.02 -12.83
CA ASN A 277 13.07 16.08 -12.52
C ASN A 277 12.46 17.46 -12.81
N LYS A 278 11.64 17.55 -13.88
CA LYS A 278 10.96 18.79 -14.27
C LYS A 278 9.55 18.91 -13.69
N GLY A 279 8.93 17.80 -13.32
CA GLY A 279 7.53 17.77 -12.88
C GLY A 279 6.53 17.97 -14.02
N GLU A 280 6.91 17.60 -15.25
CA GLU A 280 6.16 17.89 -16.47
C GLU A 280 5.87 16.62 -17.27
N THR A 281 4.75 16.62 -18.00
CA THR A 281 4.48 15.57 -18.99
C THR A 281 5.03 15.98 -20.36
N ARG A 282 5.67 15.06 -21.07
CA ARG A 282 6.18 15.25 -22.44
C ARG A 282 5.49 14.30 -23.40
N SER A 283 5.13 14.79 -24.59
CA SER A 283 4.58 13.95 -25.65
C SER A 283 5.67 13.00 -26.16
N MET A 284 5.38 11.71 -26.29
CA MET A 284 6.33 10.75 -26.86
C MET A 284 6.26 10.69 -28.39
N ARG A 285 5.05 10.79 -28.95
CA ARG A 285 4.76 10.80 -30.40
C ARG A 285 3.40 11.46 -30.63
N SER A 286 3.26 12.21 -31.73
CA SER A 286 1.94 12.60 -32.27
C SER A 286 1.30 11.41 -32.98
N LYS A 287 0.00 11.19 -32.75
CA LYS A 287 -0.78 10.11 -33.38
C LYS A 287 -1.10 10.47 -34.84
N GLU A 288 -0.18 10.21 -35.76
CA GLU A 288 -0.55 9.99 -37.17
C GLU A 288 -1.06 8.56 -37.41
N GLU A 289 -0.90 7.65 -36.45
CA GLU A 289 -1.42 6.28 -36.51
C GLU A 289 -2.04 5.90 -35.16
N ALA A 290 -3.37 5.78 -35.10
CA ALA A 290 -3.95 4.90 -34.08
C ALA A 290 -3.37 3.51 -34.36
N HIS A 291 -2.48 3.01 -33.49
CA HIS A 291 -1.80 1.75 -33.75
C HIS A 291 -2.85 0.63 -33.90
N ASP A 292 -3.05 0.20 -35.14
CA ASP A 292 -3.82 -1.01 -35.43
C ASP A 292 -2.97 -2.20 -34.99
N TYR A 293 -3.13 -2.56 -33.71
CA TYR A 293 -2.49 -3.73 -33.13
C TYR A 293 -2.98 -5.04 -33.75
N ARG A 294 -3.95 -4.99 -34.68
CA ARG A 294 -4.47 -6.14 -35.44
C ARG A 294 -4.77 -7.32 -34.52
N TYR A 295 -5.50 -7.09 -33.43
CA TYR A 295 -5.85 -8.14 -32.48
C TYR A 295 -6.59 -9.28 -33.17
N PHE A 296 -6.12 -10.51 -32.96
CA PHE A 296 -6.84 -11.72 -33.33
C PHE A 296 -6.56 -12.85 -32.34
N PRO A 297 -7.47 -13.81 -32.15
CA PRO A 297 -7.26 -14.95 -31.26
C PRO A 297 -5.99 -15.71 -31.61
N ASP A 298 -5.17 -16.03 -30.62
CA ASP A 298 -3.94 -16.78 -30.83
C ASP A 298 -4.27 -18.23 -31.24
N PRO A 299 -3.94 -18.67 -32.47
CA PRO A 299 -4.29 -20.01 -32.93
C PRO A 299 -3.46 -21.11 -32.24
N ASP A 300 -2.35 -20.76 -31.60
CA ASP A 300 -1.46 -21.71 -30.93
C ASP A 300 -1.96 -22.05 -29.51
N LEU A 301 -2.91 -21.29 -28.98
CA LEU A 301 -3.49 -21.47 -27.65
C LEU A 301 -4.99 -21.75 -27.75
N LEU A 302 -5.40 -22.90 -27.21
CA LEU A 302 -6.82 -23.19 -27.03
C LEU A 302 -7.44 -22.24 -26.01
N PRO A 303 -8.76 -21.95 -26.11
CA PRO A 303 -9.47 -21.22 -25.07
C PRO A 303 -9.29 -21.88 -23.70
N LEU A 304 -9.06 -21.06 -22.68
CA LEU A 304 -9.15 -21.49 -21.29
C LEU A 304 -10.63 -21.69 -20.95
N GLU A 305 -10.96 -22.86 -20.42
CA GLU A 305 -12.29 -23.19 -19.93
C GLU A 305 -12.17 -23.80 -18.53
N PHE A 306 -12.92 -23.28 -17.58
CA PHE A 306 -12.97 -23.78 -16.20
C PHE A 306 -14.40 -23.77 -15.68
N ASP A 307 -14.70 -24.70 -14.78
CA ASP A 307 -16.01 -24.77 -14.14
C ASP A 307 -16.06 -23.93 -12.85
N GLN A 308 -17.26 -23.76 -12.31
CA GLN A 308 -17.45 -23.03 -11.06
C GLN A 308 -16.74 -23.71 -9.87
N ALA A 309 -16.64 -25.04 -9.88
CA ALA A 309 -15.99 -25.79 -8.80
C ALA A 309 -14.51 -25.44 -8.67
N TYR A 310 -13.81 -25.24 -9.80
CA TYR A 310 -12.43 -24.77 -9.83
C TYR A 310 -12.28 -23.36 -9.23
N VAL A 311 -13.22 -22.45 -9.54
CA VAL A 311 -13.22 -21.08 -8.97
C VAL A 311 -13.51 -21.10 -7.47
N ASP A 312 -14.48 -21.92 -7.04
CA ASP A 312 -14.88 -22.06 -5.64
C ASP A 312 -13.75 -22.67 -4.79
N ASP A 313 -13.01 -23.65 -5.33
CA ASP A 313 -11.83 -24.20 -4.67
C ASP A 313 -10.76 -23.12 -4.44
N LEU A 314 -10.47 -22.29 -5.45
CA LEU A 314 -9.54 -21.17 -5.29
C LEU A 314 -10.03 -20.14 -4.26
N ALA A 315 -11.34 -19.88 -4.22
CA ALA A 315 -11.94 -18.94 -3.28
C ALA A 315 -11.80 -19.40 -1.82
N GLN A 316 -11.92 -20.70 -1.54
CA GLN A 316 -11.82 -21.27 -0.19
C GLN A 316 -10.43 -21.13 0.44
N HIS A 317 -9.39 -21.03 -0.40
CA HIS A 317 -8.00 -20.91 0.04
C HIS A 317 -7.51 -19.46 0.11
N LEU A 318 -8.37 -18.48 -0.14
CA LEU A 318 -8.00 -17.08 -0.02
C LEU A 318 -7.77 -16.69 1.45
N PRO A 319 -6.71 -15.91 1.74
CA PRO A 319 -6.54 -15.34 3.06
C PRO A 319 -7.63 -14.29 3.35
N GLU A 320 -7.83 -14.00 4.63
CA GLU A 320 -8.65 -12.84 5.02
C GLU A 320 -8.03 -11.56 4.46
N LEU A 321 -8.79 -10.89 3.61
CA LEU A 321 -8.36 -9.67 2.92
C LEU A 321 -8.35 -8.45 3.84
N PRO A 322 -7.67 -7.36 3.45
CA PRO A 322 -7.44 -6.21 4.32
C PRO A 322 -8.72 -5.53 4.84
N ASP A 323 -9.80 -5.46 4.06
CA ASP A 323 -11.03 -4.77 4.48
C ASP A 323 -11.82 -5.59 5.50
N GLU A 324 -11.98 -6.88 5.22
CA GLU A 324 -12.58 -7.84 6.12
C GLU A 324 -11.81 -7.89 7.44
N LYS A 325 -10.46 -7.92 7.35
CA LYS A 325 -9.59 -7.85 8.52
C LYS A 325 -9.75 -6.53 9.27
N LYS A 326 -9.73 -5.38 8.59
CA LYS A 326 -9.93 -4.05 9.20
C LYS A 326 -11.25 -3.97 9.96
N ALA A 327 -12.35 -4.39 9.32
CA ALA A 327 -13.68 -4.41 9.91
C ALA A 327 -13.72 -5.32 11.15
N ARG A 328 -13.11 -6.51 11.07
CA ARG A 328 -13.02 -7.43 12.22
C ARG A 328 -12.21 -6.82 13.36
N LEU A 329 -11.05 -6.20 13.10
CA LEU A 329 -10.22 -5.60 14.14
C LEU A 329 -10.94 -4.44 14.86
N ILE A 330 -11.69 -3.61 14.11
CA ILE A 330 -12.53 -2.55 14.70
C ILE A 330 -13.63 -3.18 15.58
N GLY A 331 -14.38 -4.14 15.05
CA GLY A 331 -15.54 -4.72 15.74
C GLY A 331 -15.17 -5.59 16.96
N SER A 332 -14.10 -6.38 16.86
CA SER A 332 -13.72 -7.35 17.89
C SER A 332 -12.75 -6.81 18.95
N LEU A 333 -11.86 -5.88 18.58
CA LEU A 333 -10.84 -5.33 19.48
C LEU A 333 -11.08 -3.86 19.84
N GLY A 334 -12.13 -3.23 19.31
CA GLY A 334 -12.48 -1.83 19.61
C GLY A 334 -11.43 -0.83 19.12
N LEU A 335 -10.68 -1.19 18.06
CA LEU A 335 -9.67 -0.31 17.48
C LEU A 335 -10.31 0.86 16.74
N SER A 336 -9.61 1.99 16.68
CA SER A 336 -10.02 3.09 15.81
C SER A 336 -9.84 2.70 14.33
N PRO A 337 -10.60 3.31 13.40
CA PRO A 337 -10.41 3.10 11.97
C PRO A 337 -8.97 3.38 11.50
N TYR A 338 -8.32 4.39 12.11
CA TYR A 338 -6.93 4.74 11.85
C TYR A 338 -5.98 3.61 12.27
N ASP A 339 -6.05 3.17 13.53
CA ASP A 339 -5.17 2.11 14.03
C ASP A 339 -5.32 0.83 13.22
N ALA A 340 -6.58 0.43 12.94
CA ALA A 340 -6.86 -0.73 12.11
C ALA A 340 -6.28 -0.57 10.70
N SER A 341 -6.37 0.61 10.08
CA SER A 341 -5.79 0.86 8.74
C SER A 341 -4.27 0.70 8.69
N VAL A 342 -3.57 1.13 9.75
CA VAL A 342 -2.11 0.97 9.86
C VAL A 342 -1.75 -0.50 10.03
N LEU A 343 -2.46 -1.22 10.90
CA LEU A 343 -2.17 -2.63 11.19
C LEU A 343 -2.42 -3.56 10.01
N VAL A 344 -3.43 -3.27 9.18
CA VAL A 344 -3.72 -4.10 7.99
C VAL A 344 -2.94 -3.67 6.75
N SER A 345 -2.12 -2.62 6.83
CA SER A 345 -1.40 -2.07 5.67
C SER A 345 -0.52 -3.11 4.97
N GLU A 346 0.06 -4.03 5.74
CA GLU A 346 0.80 -5.20 5.25
C GLU A 346 0.41 -6.45 6.02
N LYS A 347 0.34 -7.59 5.32
CA LYS A 347 -0.05 -8.87 5.92
C LYS A 347 0.89 -9.30 7.06
N PRO A 348 2.23 -9.20 6.94
CA PRO A 348 3.12 -9.56 8.04
C PRO A 348 2.94 -8.69 9.30
N VAL A 349 2.59 -7.40 9.14
CA VAL A 349 2.27 -6.51 10.27
C VAL A 349 0.99 -6.96 10.97
N ALA A 350 -0.06 -7.27 10.19
CA ALA A 350 -1.31 -7.75 10.73
C ALA A 350 -1.11 -9.08 11.49
N ASP A 351 -0.39 -10.04 10.89
CA ASP A 351 -0.13 -11.35 11.48
C ASP A 351 0.71 -11.23 12.78
N TYR A 352 1.69 -10.30 12.81
CA TYR A 352 2.44 -9.99 14.03
C TYR A 352 1.52 -9.42 15.11
N PHE A 353 0.70 -8.42 14.78
CA PHE A 353 -0.21 -7.77 15.71
C PHE A 353 -1.21 -8.75 16.32
N GLU A 354 -1.82 -9.64 15.52
CA GLU A 354 -2.80 -10.60 16.03
C GLU A 354 -2.19 -11.56 17.06
N LYS A 355 -0.93 -11.95 16.88
CA LYS A 355 -0.18 -12.74 17.88
C LYS A 355 0.05 -11.96 19.17
N VAL A 356 0.42 -10.67 19.08
CA VAL A 356 0.57 -9.80 20.26
C VAL A 356 -0.77 -9.63 20.97
N ALA A 357 -1.85 -9.34 20.24
CA ALA A 357 -3.17 -9.04 20.79
C ALA A 357 -3.92 -10.28 21.33
N SER A 358 -3.47 -11.49 20.99
CA SER A 358 -4.11 -12.74 21.42
C SER A 358 -4.24 -12.83 22.94
N GLY A 359 -5.48 -12.82 23.44
CA GLY A 359 -5.79 -12.87 24.87
C GLY A 359 -5.47 -11.58 25.64
N ARG A 360 -5.19 -10.46 24.96
CA ARG A 360 -4.74 -9.19 25.56
C ARG A 360 -5.66 -8.03 25.24
N ASP A 361 -5.36 -6.89 25.86
CA ASP A 361 -5.98 -5.60 25.56
C ASP A 361 -5.58 -5.13 24.15
N GLY A 362 -6.48 -5.31 23.19
CA GLY A 362 -6.21 -5.05 21.77
C GLY A 362 -5.77 -3.61 21.49
N LYS A 363 -6.31 -2.63 22.21
CA LYS A 363 -5.94 -1.22 22.05
C LYS A 363 -4.52 -0.94 22.56
N LEU A 364 -4.17 -1.51 23.71
CA LEU A 364 -2.80 -1.39 24.22
C LEU A 364 -1.80 -2.08 23.29
N ALA A 365 -2.11 -3.29 22.81
CA ALA A 365 -1.28 -4.00 21.83
C ALA A 365 -1.11 -3.19 20.53
N ALA A 366 -2.19 -2.62 20.00
CA ALA A 366 -2.17 -1.81 18.78
C ALA A 366 -1.24 -0.60 18.94
N ASN A 367 -1.35 0.13 20.06
CA ASN A 367 -0.50 1.27 20.34
C ASN A 367 0.99 0.92 20.37
N TRP A 368 1.35 -0.22 20.97
CA TRP A 368 2.74 -0.69 21.04
C TRP A 368 3.28 -1.14 19.68
N VAL A 369 2.46 -1.84 18.89
CA VAL A 369 2.85 -2.23 17.53
C VAL A 369 3.04 -0.98 16.66
N ILE A 370 2.06 -0.07 16.64
CA ILE A 370 2.05 1.10 15.76
C ILE A 370 3.16 2.10 16.12
N ASN A 371 3.26 2.49 17.39
CA ASN A 371 4.12 3.61 17.77
C ASN A 371 5.55 3.19 18.10
N ASP A 372 5.72 2.10 18.86
CA ASP A 372 7.02 1.71 19.39
C ASP A 372 7.72 0.69 18.46
N LEU A 373 7.04 -0.39 18.05
CA LEU A 373 7.64 -1.42 17.20
C LEU A 373 7.88 -0.92 15.76
N LEU A 374 6.83 -0.45 15.06
CA LEU A 374 6.97 0.06 13.69
C LEU A 374 7.87 1.31 13.66
N GLY A 375 7.81 2.16 14.69
CA GLY A 375 8.72 3.29 14.86
C GLY A 375 10.19 2.86 14.95
N ALA A 376 10.49 1.83 15.74
CA ALA A 376 11.85 1.28 15.87
C ALA A 376 12.34 0.60 14.59
N LEU A 377 11.47 -0.16 13.92
CA LEU A 377 11.73 -0.79 12.62
C LEU A 377 12.09 0.23 11.55
N ASN A 378 11.29 1.29 11.42
CA ASN A 378 11.57 2.39 10.50
C ASN A 378 12.90 3.08 10.79
N LYS A 379 13.22 3.34 12.06
CA LYS A 379 14.52 3.94 12.47
C LYS A 379 15.71 3.03 12.14
N ALA A 380 15.51 1.72 12.21
CA ALA A 380 16.54 0.72 11.90
C ALA A 380 16.60 0.32 10.42
N GLY A 381 15.66 0.79 9.59
CA GLY A 381 15.54 0.37 8.19
C GLY A 381 15.26 -1.14 8.04
N LYS A 382 14.44 -1.71 8.95
CA LYS A 382 14.09 -3.13 8.96
C LYS A 382 12.59 -3.32 8.74
N ASP A 383 12.23 -4.42 8.07
CA ASP A 383 10.84 -4.85 7.95
C ASP A 383 10.41 -5.70 9.15
N ILE A 384 9.09 -5.84 9.33
CA ILE A 384 8.49 -6.60 10.44
C ILE A 384 8.92 -8.07 10.48
N GLU A 385 9.21 -8.67 9.33
CA GLU A 385 9.71 -10.05 9.23
C GLU A 385 11.13 -10.19 9.81
N ASN A 386 11.89 -9.09 9.88
CA ASN A 386 13.23 -9.00 10.44
C ASN A 386 13.24 -8.31 11.81
N ALA A 387 12.08 -8.24 12.49
CA ALA A 387 11.96 -7.63 13.80
C ALA A 387 12.79 -8.42 14.84
N PRO A 388 13.66 -7.75 15.62
CA PRO A 388 14.44 -8.42 16.67
C PRO A 388 13.59 -8.79 17.90
N VAL A 389 12.38 -8.23 18.01
CA VAL A 389 11.43 -8.51 19.09
C VAL A 389 10.32 -9.39 18.54
N SER A 390 10.18 -10.59 19.09
CA SER A 390 9.08 -11.51 18.76
C SER A 390 7.71 -11.01 19.28
N PRO A 391 6.60 -11.43 18.66
CA PRO A 391 5.26 -11.12 19.17
C PRO A 391 5.05 -11.53 20.63
N GLU A 392 5.64 -12.65 21.06
CA GLU A 392 5.54 -13.18 22.42
C GLU A 392 6.27 -12.29 23.42
N GLN A 393 7.46 -11.80 23.06
CA GLN A 393 8.20 -10.84 23.88
C GLN A 393 7.45 -9.53 24.02
N LEU A 394 6.95 -8.96 22.91
CA LEU A 394 6.18 -7.70 22.98
C LEU A 394 4.88 -7.90 23.76
N GLY A 395 4.19 -9.03 23.56
CA GLY A 395 3.01 -9.40 24.34
C GLY A 395 3.30 -9.47 25.84
N THR A 396 4.46 -10.01 26.23
CA THR A 396 4.88 -10.06 27.64
C THR A 396 5.13 -8.66 28.22
N VAL A 397 5.71 -7.74 27.43
CA VAL A 397 5.85 -6.33 27.85
C VAL A 397 4.47 -5.70 28.10
N VAL A 398 3.51 -5.95 27.21
CA VAL A 398 2.13 -5.48 27.36
C VAL A 398 1.47 -6.05 28.61
N ASP A 399 1.65 -7.34 28.90
CA ASP A 399 1.11 -8.00 30.09
C ASP A 399 1.67 -7.38 31.38
N LEU A 400 2.98 -7.13 31.43
CA LEU A 400 3.64 -6.51 32.59
C LEU A 400 3.11 -5.09 32.88
N ILE A 401 2.73 -4.34 31.85
CA ILE A 401 2.08 -3.02 32.01
C ILE A 401 0.68 -3.22 32.59
N LYS A 402 -0.10 -4.16 32.04
CA LYS A 402 -1.49 -4.40 32.46
C LYS A 402 -1.57 -4.91 33.91
N GLU A 403 -0.61 -5.72 34.32
CA GLU A 403 -0.43 -6.19 35.69
C GLU A 403 -0.02 -5.07 36.66
N GLY A 404 0.42 -3.90 36.17
CA GLY A 404 0.95 -2.82 36.99
C GLY A 404 2.36 -3.09 37.54
N THR A 405 3.01 -4.16 37.09
CA THR A 405 4.38 -4.54 37.47
C THR A 405 5.40 -3.50 37.01
N ILE A 406 5.18 -2.91 35.84
CA ILE A 406 6.01 -1.83 35.28
C ILE A 406 5.14 -0.65 34.82
N SER A 407 5.70 0.55 34.86
CA SER A 407 5.07 1.73 34.27
C SER A 407 5.26 1.76 32.76
N GLY A 408 4.45 2.53 32.03
CA GLY A 408 4.63 2.69 30.58
C GLY A 408 6.01 3.24 30.19
N LYS A 409 6.64 4.05 31.06
CA LYS A 409 8.01 4.53 30.83
C LYS A 409 9.03 3.39 30.93
N ILE A 410 8.93 2.60 31.99
CA ILE A 410 9.81 1.45 32.21
C ILE A 410 9.63 0.41 31.09
N ALA A 411 8.41 0.24 30.59
CA ALA A 411 8.15 -0.64 29.46
C ALA A 411 8.90 -0.23 28.19
N LYS A 412 9.09 1.08 27.95
CA LYS A 412 9.90 1.55 26.81
C LYS A 412 11.37 1.21 27.00
N ASP A 413 11.91 1.41 28.20
CA ASP A 413 13.27 1.02 28.54
C ASP A 413 13.46 -0.51 28.40
N LEU A 414 12.47 -1.30 28.83
CA LEU A 414 12.47 -2.75 28.70
C LEU A 414 12.41 -3.18 27.22
N PHE A 415 11.55 -2.55 26.42
CA PHE A 415 11.46 -2.80 24.99
C PHE A 415 12.80 -2.52 24.29
N GLU A 416 13.48 -1.42 24.61
CA GLU A 416 14.80 -1.11 24.06
C GLU A 416 15.85 -2.17 24.44
N ILE A 417 15.82 -2.67 25.68
CA ILE A 417 16.71 -3.77 26.10
C ILE A 417 16.42 -5.03 25.29
N VAL A 418 15.16 -5.45 25.20
CA VAL A 418 14.77 -6.66 24.45
C VAL A 418 15.10 -6.52 22.96
N TRP A 419 14.92 -5.33 22.39
CA TRP A 419 15.25 -5.03 21.00
C TRP A 419 16.75 -5.21 20.69
N ASN A 420 17.63 -4.78 21.60
CA ASN A 420 19.08 -4.79 21.36
C ASN A 420 19.76 -6.07 21.87
N GLU A 421 19.31 -6.60 23.00
CA GLU A 421 19.97 -7.70 23.71
C GLU A 421 19.17 -9.02 23.62
N GLY A 422 17.89 -8.96 23.26
CA GLY A 422 16.97 -10.10 23.35
C GLY A 422 16.63 -10.46 24.80
N GLY A 423 16.20 -11.72 24.99
CA GLY A 423 15.89 -12.28 26.31
C GLY A 423 14.41 -12.25 26.69
N ASP A 424 14.10 -12.81 27.86
CA ASP A 424 12.74 -12.89 28.41
C ASP A 424 12.39 -11.59 29.17
N PRO A 425 11.31 -10.87 28.80
CA PRO A 425 10.98 -9.59 29.43
C PRO A 425 10.69 -9.69 30.93
N ARG A 426 10.10 -10.79 31.43
CA ARG A 426 9.82 -10.94 32.87
C ARG A 426 11.13 -11.12 33.65
N GLN A 427 12.04 -11.95 33.16
CA GLN A 427 13.35 -12.14 33.78
C GLN A 427 14.19 -10.86 33.77
N LEU A 428 14.11 -10.07 32.70
CA LEU A 428 14.79 -8.77 32.61
C LEU A 428 14.26 -7.78 33.65
N VAL A 429 12.93 -7.75 33.87
CA VAL A 429 12.33 -6.90 34.90
C VAL A 429 12.83 -7.26 36.31
N GLU A 430 12.89 -8.54 36.63
CA GLU A 430 13.40 -9.01 37.92
C GLU A 430 14.89 -8.71 38.09
N SER A 431 15.71 -9.16 37.14
CA SER A 431 17.19 -9.09 37.24
C SER A 431 17.72 -7.66 37.21
N ARG A 432 17.04 -6.73 36.52
CA ARG A 432 17.43 -5.31 36.45
C ARG A 432 16.67 -4.42 37.42
N GLY A 433 15.85 -5.00 38.32
CA GLY A 433 15.12 -4.25 39.34
C GLY A 433 14.20 -3.17 38.75
N MET A 434 13.52 -3.49 37.64
CA MET A 434 12.67 -2.56 36.89
C MET A 434 11.22 -2.52 37.41
N LYS A 435 10.91 -3.22 38.50
CA LYS A 435 9.58 -3.17 39.10
C LYS A 435 9.20 -1.75 39.51
N GLN A 436 7.94 -1.40 39.26
CA GLN A 436 7.34 -0.16 39.72
C GLN A 436 7.23 -0.18 41.26
N VAL A 437 7.57 0.94 41.89
CA VAL A 437 7.35 1.17 43.32
C VAL A 437 5.89 1.53 43.52
N THR A 438 5.15 0.65 44.20
CA THR A 438 3.74 0.83 44.57
C THR A 438 3.54 1.11 46.06
N ASP A 439 4.61 1.08 46.86
CA ASP A 439 4.55 1.45 48.28
C ASP A 439 4.22 2.94 48.43
N THR A 440 3.01 3.21 48.89
CA THR A 440 2.48 4.56 49.10
C THR A 440 3.31 5.35 50.11
N GLY A 441 3.94 4.70 51.10
CA GLY A 441 4.75 5.40 52.09
C GLY A 441 6.03 6.00 51.48
N ALA A 442 6.69 5.25 50.60
CA ALA A 442 7.88 5.73 49.88
C ALA A 442 7.53 6.85 48.88
N ILE A 443 6.37 6.73 48.20
CA ILE A 443 5.90 7.76 47.27
C ILE A 443 5.52 9.03 48.03
N GLU A 444 4.78 8.91 49.13
CA GLU A 444 4.34 10.04 49.95
C GLU A 444 5.54 10.82 50.49
N LYS A 445 6.57 10.13 50.98
CA LYS A 445 7.81 10.76 51.43
C LYS A 445 8.50 11.56 50.31
N ALA A 446 8.59 10.99 49.11
CA ALA A 446 9.18 11.67 47.96
C ALA A 446 8.34 12.91 47.53
N VAL A 447 7.01 12.81 47.62
CA VAL A 447 6.10 13.95 47.37
C VAL A 447 6.33 15.06 48.40
N ASP A 448 6.39 14.71 49.69
CA ASP A 448 6.61 15.67 50.78
C ASP A 448 7.97 16.37 50.63
N GLU A 449 9.03 15.64 50.28
CA GLU A 449 10.37 16.20 50.03
C GLU A 449 10.38 17.18 48.86
N VAL A 450 9.73 16.84 47.74
CA VAL A 450 9.67 17.72 46.55
C VAL A 450 8.86 18.98 46.84
N ILE A 451 7.74 18.87 47.56
CA ILE A 451 6.91 20.02 47.96
C ILE A 451 7.68 20.92 48.94
N ALA A 452 8.30 20.34 49.96
CA ALA A 452 9.08 21.09 50.96
C ALA A 452 10.28 21.81 50.34
N ALA A 453 10.93 21.22 49.33
CA ALA A 453 12.04 21.83 48.61
C ALA A 453 11.62 22.96 47.65
N ASN A 454 10.33 23.11 47.35
CA ASN A 454 9.83 24.08 46.36
C ASN A 454 8.56 24.83 46.85
N PRO A 455 8.64 25.55 47.99
CA PRO A 455 7.47 26.17 48.62
C PRO A 455 6.77 27.19 47.70
N ASP A 456 7.54 28.05 47.01
CA ASP A 456 6.99 29.08 46.12
C ASP A 456 6.19 28.47 44.95
N LYS A 457 6.64 27.32 44.42
CA LYS A 457 5.93 26.61 43.36
C LYS A 457 4.70 25.89 43.87
N ALA A 458 4.72 25.42 45.13
CA ALA A 458 3.58 24.76 45.73
C ALA A 458 2.43 25.76 45.93
N GLU A 459 2.74 27.00 46.35
CA GLU A 459 1.76 28.08 46.44
C GLU A 459 1.19 28.45 45.07
N GLN A 460 2.04 28.55 44.04
CA GLN A 460 1.57 28.78 42.67
C GLN A 460 0.71 27.64 42.13
N ALA A 461 1.03 26.38 42.47
CA ALA A 461 0.23 25.24 42.05
C ALA A 461 -1.15 25.19 42.71
N ARG A 462 -1.25 25.64 43.98
CA ARG A 462 -2.55 25.85 44.66
C ARG A 462 -3.41 26.90 43.96
N ALA A 463 -2.80 28.00 43.51
CA ALA A 463 -3.50 29.04 42.76
C ALA A 463 -3.82 28.63 41.31
N LYS A 464 -2.98 27.78 40.70
CA LYS A 464 -3.14 27.31 39.31
C LYS A 464 -2.93 25.79 39.22
N PRO A 465 -4.01 24.99 39.35
CA PRO A 465 -3.99 23.52 39.38
C PRO A 465 -3.18 22.84 38.26
N THR A 466 -3.09 23.45 37.07
CA THR A 466 -2.32 22.92 35.93
C THR A 466 -0.82 22.75 36.24
N MET A 467 -0.29 23.43 37.25
CA MET A 467 1.11 23.33 37.66
C MET A 467 1.42 22.08 38.51
N ALA A 468 0.41 21.33 38.96
CA ALA A 468 0.61 20.06 39.67
C ALA A 468 1.40 19.04 38.83
N GLY A 469 1.27 19.09 37.50
CA GLY A 469 2.04 18.24 36.58
C GLY A 469 3.56 18.43 36.70
N TRP A 470 4.03 19.61 37.11
CA TRP A 470 5.45 19.84 37.36
C TRP A 470 5.95 19.04 38.57
N PHE A 471 5.17 19.00 39.66
CA PHE A 471 5.48 18.21 40.85
C PHE A 471 5.48 16.72 40.56
N VAL A 472 4.50 16.23 39.78
CA VAL A 472 4.47 14.85 39.29
C VAL A 472 5.77 14.53 38.54
N GLY A 473 6.22 15.42 37.64
CA GLY A 473 7.47 15.26 36.92
C GLY A 473 8.71 15.20 37.83
N GLN A 474 8.77 16.03 38.88
CA GLN A 474 9.88 16.01 39.84
C GLN A 474 9.90 14.76 40.71
N VAL A 475 8.74 14.30 41.21
CA VAL A 475 8.63 13.06 42.00
C VAL A 475 9.00 11.85 41.14
N MET A 476 8.56 11.81 39.89
CA MET A 476 8.97 10.78 38.94
C MET A 476 10.48 10.83 38.68
N LYS A 477 11.11 12.02 38.62
CA LYS A 477 12.57 12.14 38.48
C LYS A 477 13.31 11.65 39.73
N ALA A 478 12.86 12.03 40.92
CA ALA A 478 13.47 11.65 42.20
C ALA A 478 13.40 10.13 42.45
N THR A 479 12.33 9.48 41.98
CA THR A 479 12.13 8.02 42.10
C THR A 479 12.72 7.24 40.91
N GLY A 480 13.51 7.88 40.05
CA GLY A 480 14.12 7.24 38.88
C GLY A 480 13.11 6.74 37.84
N GLY A 481 11.89 7.28 37.84
CA GLY A 481 10.78 6.86 36.98
C GLY A 481 10.03 5.63 37.47
N LYS A 482 10.35 5.13 38.68
CA LYS A 482 9.78 3.89 39.21
C LYS A 482 8.49 4.06 40.00
N ALA A 483 8.15 5.25 40.47
CA ALA A 483 6.89 5.43 41.20
C ALA A 483 5.68 5.22 40.30
N ASN A 484 4.58 4.69 40.87
CA ASN A 484 3.30 4.58 40.17
C ASN A 484 2.77 5.98 39.80
N PRO A 485 2.63 6.32 38.50
CA PRO A 485 2.25 7.67 38.09
C PRO A 485 0.88 8.12 38.60
N GLN A 486 -0.07 7.18 38.71
CA GLN A 486 -1.42 7.47 39.18
C GLN A 486 -1.41 7.79 40.68
N ALA A 487 -0.72 6.96 41.48
CA ALA A 487 -0.57 7.19 42.91
C ALA A 487 0.20 8.50 43.19
N VAL A 488 1.24 8.81 42.41
CA VAL A 488 1.96 10.10 42.51
C VAL A 488 1.02 11.27 42.24
N ASN A 489 0.23 11.21 41.17
CA ASN A 489 -0.68 12.28 40.80
C ASN A 489 -1.76 12.51 41.89
N GLU A 490 -2.34 11.43 42.41
CA GLU A 490 -3.32 11.49 43.50
C GLU A 490 -2.71 12.07 44.79
N LEU A 491 -1.51 11.63 45.19
CA LEU A 491 -0.82 12.14 46.38
C LEU A 491 -0.39 13.61 46.23
N VAL A 492 0.12 14.01 45.06
CA VAL A 492 0.48 15.40 44.78
C VAL A 492 -0.75 16.30 44.87
N LYS A 493 -1.87 15.90 44.26
CA LYS A 493 -3.15 16.62 44.35
C LYS A 493 -3.65 16.74 45.80
N ALA A 494 -3.65 15.62 46.53
CA ALA A 494 -4.08 15.60 47.93
C ALA A 494 -3.21 16.49 48.83
N LYS A 495 -1.87 16.43 48.70
CA LYS A 495 -0.94 17.23 49.52
C LYS A 495 -0.93 18.71 49.17
N LEU A 496 -1.21 19.05 47.90
CA LEU A 496 -1.38 20.43 47.48
C LEU A 496 -2.78 20.98 47.82
N GLY A 497 -3.77 20.12 48.07
CA GLY A 497 -5.15 20.52 48.39
C GLY A 497 -5.96 20.91 47.14
N ILE A 498 -5.77 20.16 46.05
CA ILE A 498 -6.33 20.45 44.72
C ILE A 498 -7.10 19.20 44.26
N GLU A 499 -8.33 19.34 43.75
CA GLU A 499 -9.12 18.22 43.20
C GLU A 499 -8.60 17.68 41.86
#